data_AF-A0A4Y8S7L4-F1
#
_entry.id   AF-A0A4Y8S7L4-F1
#
_cell.length_a   1.000
_cell.length_b   1.000
_cell.length_c   1.000
_cell.angle_alpha   90.00
_cell.angle_beta   90.00
_cell.angle_gamma   90.00
#
_symmetry.space_group_name_H-M   'P 1'
#
loop_
_entity.id
_entity.type
_entity.pdbx_description
1 polymer ?
#
loop_
_entity_poly.entity_id
_entity_poly.type
_entity_poly.pdbx_seq_one_letter_code
_entity_poly.pdbx_strand_id
1 'polypeptide(L)'
;MSPVRKPHNLITEYWDDMEYFLAEAEKVEKWRKETDAPIFPKRYIRHCILSAFLFLEAFINGEYFEQMNFADGIAGLKPIQKRDLETMIIKTSFDEKWSSWVADFMEQSKPNLQNEVPYKNLLKLKSWRNQLTHYKLHELFIVAHNIQTISNAREARKFSQQAIRWYYDKTKFEVPEWIARDIMN
;
A
#
# COMPACT_ATOMS: atom_id res chain seq x y z
N MET A 1 15.74 26.45 6.38
CA MET A 1 15.64 25.07 5.84
C MET A 1 14.77 25.14 4.59
N SER A 2 15.28 24.70 3.45
CA SER A 2 14.44 24.55 2.25
C SER A 2 13.40 23.47 2.54
N PRO A 3 12.11 23.65 2.19
CA PRO A 3 11.13 22.59 2.38
C PRO A 3 11.59 21.35 1.60
N VAL A 4 11.76 20.22 2.30
CA VAL A 4 12.11 18.95 1.65
C VAL A 4 10.92 18.49 0.82
N ARG A 5 11.14 18.42 -0.49
CA ARG A 5 10.14 18.00 -1.46
C ARG A 5 9.98 16.48 -1.38
N LYS A 6 8.73 16.03 -1.39
CA LYS A 6 8.37 14.62 -1.60
C LYS A 6 8.90 14.21 -2.98
N PRO A 7 9.51 13.02 -3.15
CA PRO A 7 9.97 12.58 -4.46
C PRO A 7 8.77 12.43 -5.41
N HIS A 8 9.00 12.53 -6.72
CA HIS A 8 7.95 12.29 -7.73
C HIS A 8 8.12 10.87 -8.28
N ASN A 9 7.40 9.92 -7.69
CA ASN A 9 7.40 8.52 -8.12
C ASN A 9 6.06 7.82 -7.79
N LEU A 10 5.91 6.58 -8.27
CA LEU A 10 4.69 5.78 -8.06
C LEU A 10 4.30 5.62 -6.58
N ILE A 11 5.27 5.49 -5.67
CA ILE A 11 5.00 5.36 -4.22
C ILE A 11 4.25 6.61 -3.76
N THR A 12 4.77 7.77 -4.11
CA THR A 12 4.21 9.05 -3.71
C THR A 12 2.87 9.34 -4.38
N GLU A 13 2.71 8.98 -5.66
CA GLU A 13 1.45 9.10 -6.39
C GLU A 13 0.35 8.24 -5.75
N TYR A 14 0.62 6.97 -5.45
CA TYR A 14 -0.40 6.11 -4.83
C TYR A 14 -0.76 6.54 -3.40
N TRP A 15 0.18 7.11 -2.65
CA TRP A 15 -0.14 7.71 -1.35
C TRP A 15 -1.07 8.92 -1.51
N ASP A 16 -0.76 9.83 -2.43
CA ASP A 16 -1.56 11.04 -2.65
C ASP A 16 -2.95 10.70 -3.19
N ASP A 17 -3.04 9.73 -4.10
CA ASP A 17 -4.32 9.19 -4.59
C ASP A 17 -5.15 8.62 -3.44
N MET A 18 -4.53 7.83 -2.56
CA MET A 18 -5.23 7.24 -1.41
C MET A 18 -5.84 8.32 -0.51
N GLU A 19 -5.07 9.35 -0.16
CA GLU A 19 -5.52 10.47 0.67
C GLU A 19 -6.60 11.31 -0.05
N TYR A 20 -6.41 11.61 -1.34
CA TYR A 20 -7.40 12.32 -2.15
C TYR A 20 -8.74 11.56 -2.20
N PHE A 21 -8.71 10.27 -2.52
CA PHE A 21 -9.92 9.47 -2.64
C PHE A 21 -10.61 9.24 -1.29
N LEU A 22 -9.85 9.17 -0.19
CA LEU A 22 -10.43 9.15 1.14
C LEU A 22 -11.16 10.47 1.44
N ALA A 23 -10.53 11.61 1.19
CA ALA A 23 -11.13 12.92 1.40
C ALA A 23 -12.42 13.11 0.59
N GLU A 24 -12.43 12.71 -0.69
CA GLU A 24 -13.63 12.75 -1.52
C GLU A 24 -14.72 11.80 -1.01
N ALA A 25 -14.35 10.58 -0.56
CA ALA A 25 -15.31 9.65 0.04
C ALA A 25 -15.94 10.22 1.32
N GLU A 26 -15.17 10.93 2.14
CA GLU A 26 -15.66 11.58 3.36
C GLU A 26 -16.56 12.77 3.09
N LYS A 27 -16.21 13.61 2.11
CA LYS A 27 -17.07 14.73 1.67
C LYS A 27 -18.44 14.22 1.19
N VAL A 28 -18.42 13.18 0.37
CA VAL A 28 -19.65 12.54 -0.13
C VAL A 28 -20.46 11.93 1.01
N GLU A 29 -19.82 11.23 1.95
CA GLU A 29 -20.52 10.63 3.09
C GLU A 29 -21.14 11.69 3.99
N LYS A 30 -20.45 12.81 4.20
CA LYS A 30 -20.96 13.95 4.96
C LYS A 30 -22.18 14.55 4.28
N TRP A 31 -22.07 14.90 2.99
CA TRP A 31 -23.17 15.43 2.21
C TRP A 31 -24.39 14.51 2.23
N ARG A 32 -24.18 13.19 2.06
CA ARG A 32 -25.25 12.18 2.12
C ARG A 32 -26.03 12.24 3.44
N LYS A 33 -25.32 12.33 4.57
CA LYS A 33 -25.93 12.42 5.90
C LYS A 33 -26.70 13.72 6.11
N GLU A 34 -26.25 14.81 5.49
CA GLU A 34 -26.88 16.13 5.59
C GLU A 34 -28.12 16.26 4.70
N THR A 35 -28.16 15.59 3.55
CA THR A 35 -29.26 15.69 2.57
C THR A 35 -30.19 14.48 2.52
N ASP A 36 -29.97 13.47 3.36
CA ASP A 36 -30.66 12.17 3.32
C ASP A 36 -30.67 11.53 1.92
N ALA A 37 -29.57 11.69 1.18
CA ALA A 37 -29.50 11.23 -0.20
C ALA A 37 -29.42 9.69 -0.27
N PRO A 38 -30.19 9.03 -1.16
CA PRO A 38 -30.22 7.57 -1.23
C PRO A 38 -28.97 6.94 -1.88
N ILE A 39 -28.17 7.72 -2.62
CA ILE A 39 -27.07 7.19 -3.44
C ILE A 39 -25.71 7.60 -2.85
N PHE A 40 -24.90 6.60 -2.51
CA PHE A 40 -23.51 6.77 -2.12
C PHE A 40 -22.58 6.31 -3.27
N PRO A 41 -21.84 7.21 -3.96
CA PRO A 41 -20.88 6.80 -4.99
C PRO A 41 -19.66 6.09 -4.37
N LYS A 42 -19.70 4.75 -4.40
CA LYS A 42 -18.67 3.84 -3.88
C LYS A 42 -17.34 3.83 -4.63
N ARG A 43 -17.21 4.63 -5.70
CA ARG A 43 -16.00 4.72 -6.52
C ARG A 43 -14.81 5.25 -5.71
N TYR A 44 -15.02 6.31 -4.94
CA TYR A 44 -13.96 6.94 -4.14
C TYR A 44 -13.44 6.00 -3.06
N ILE A 45 -14.35 5.28 -2.39
CA ILE A 45 -13.96 4.22 -1.45
C ILE A 45 -13.12 3.14 -2.13
N ARG A 46 -13.58 2.65 -3.29
CA ARG A 46 -12.87 1.61 -4.03
C ARG A 46 -11.46 2.05 -4.39
N HIS A 47 -11.32 3.25 -4.94
CA HIS A 47 -10.03 3.78 -5.33
C HIS A 47 -9.12 4.02 -4.12
N CYS A 48 -9.63 4.52 -3.00
CA CYS A 48 -8.84 4.62 -1.76
C CYS A 48 -8.30 3.25 -1.31
N ILE A 49 -9.13 2.20 -1.28
CA ILE A 49 -8.69 0.84 -0.88
C ILE A 49 -7.66 0.27 -1.87
N LEU A 50 -7.88 0.45 -3.17
CA LEU A 50 -6.94 -0.02 -4.20
C LEU A 50 -5.61 0.74 -4.15
N SER A 51 -5.66 2.07 -3.99
CA SER A 51 -4.46 2.91 -3.87
C SER A 51 -3.67 2.58 -2.60
N ALA A 52 -4.34 2.26 -1.48
CA ALA A 52 -3.67 1.80 -0.27
C ALA A 52 -2.85 0.52 -0.51
N PHE A 53 -3.41 -0.45 -1.23
CA PHE A 53 -2.70 -1.67 -1.60
C PHE A 53 -1.54 -1.39 -2.57
N LEU A 54 -1.78 -0.62 -3.64
CA LEU A 54 -0.76 -0.29 -4.64
C LEU A 54 0.39 0.53 -4.05
N PHE A 55 0.10 1.43 -3.11
CA PHE A 55 1.10 2.15 -2.34
C PHE A 55 2.03 1.19 -1.60
N LEU A 56 1.49 0.23 -0.84
CA LEU A 56 2.29 -0.72 -0.08
C LEU A 56 3.08 -1.68 -0.97
N GLU A 57 2.51 -2.08 -2.11
CA GLU A 57 3.21 -2.88 -3.11
C GLU A 57 4.37 -2.09 -3.74
N ALA A 58 4.13 -0.85 -4.15
CA ALA A 58 5.16 0.01 -4.71
C ALA A 58 6.26 0.32 -3.69
N PHE A 59 5.90 0.59 -2.44
CA PHE A 59 6.82 0.92 -1.36
C PHE A 59 7.83 -0.22 -1.13
N ILE A 60 7.34 -1.43 -0.84
CA ILE A 60 8.22 -2.54 -0.48
C ILE A 60 9.11 -2.96 -1.66
N ASN A 61 8.62 -2.83 -2.90
CA ASN A 61 9.43 -3.02 -4.11
C ASN A 61 10.52 -1.94 -4.24
N GLY A 62 10.17 -0.67 -3.96
CA GLY A 62 11.09 0.46 -3.99
C GLY A 62 12.25 0.28 -3.01
N GLU A 63 11.94 -0.01 -1.75
CA GLU A 63 12.92 -0.29 -0.71
C GLU A 63 13.86 -1.44 -1.11
N TYR A 64 13.31 -2.53 -1.66
CA TYR A 64 14.12 -3.64 -2.15
C TYR A 64 15.09 -3.23 -3.26
N PHE A 65 14.65 -2.40 -4.22
CA PHE A 65 15.52 -1.95 -5.29
C PHE A 65 16.62 -1.00 -4.81
N GLU A 66 16.31 -0.10 -3.89
CA GLU A 66 17.31 0.78 -3.27
C GLU A 66 18.39 -0.04 -2.54
N GLN A 67 17.98 -1.04 -1.74
CA GLN A 67 18.90 -1.90 -0.99
C GLN A 67 19.80 -2.75 -1.90
N MET A 68 19.31 -3.17 -3.07
CA MET A 68 20.11 -3.92 -4.05
C MET A 68 21.06 -3.02 -4.87
N ASN A 69 21.26 -1.76 -4.47
CA ASN A 69 22.05 -0.76 -5.19
C ASN A 69 21.55 -0.50 -6.62
N PHE A 70 20.25 -0.67 -6.87
CA PHE A 70 19.63 -0.25 -8.13
C PHE A 70 19.21 1.22 -8.07
N ALA A 71 20.05 2.08 -7.49
CA ALA A 71 19.77 3.50 -7.27
C ALA A 71 19.49 4.26 -8.59
N ASP A 72 20.07 3.82 -9.71
CA ASP A 72 19.80 4.36 -11.05
C ASP A 72 18.49 3.84 -11.69
N GLY A 73 17.70 3.09 -10.93
CA GLY A 73 16.45 2.48 -11.34
C GLY A 73 16.62 1.36 -12.38
N ILE A 74 15.50 0.93 -12.95
CA ILE A 74 15.45 -0.15 -13.96
C ILE A 74 16.29 0.19 -15.20
N ALA A 75 16.48 1.47 -15.51
CA ALA A 75 17.26 1.92 -16.66
C ALA A 75 18.74 1.52 -16.57
N GLY A 76 19.32 1.52 -15.37
CA GLY A 76 20.73 1.15 -15.12
C GLY A 76 21.01 -0.36 -15.10
N LEU A 77 19.96 -1.19 -15.15
CA LEU A 77 20.11 -2.64 -15.06
C LEU A 77 20.64 -3.26 -16.36
N LYS A 78 21.61 -4.17 -16.22
CA LYS A 78 21.99 -5.07 -17.33
C LYS A 78 20.78 -5.94 -17.72
N PRO A 79 20.68 -6.37 -18.99
CA PRO A 79 19.55 -7.19 -19.45
C PRO A 79 19.31 -8.46 -18.61
N ILE A 80 20.37 -9.11 -18.13
CA ILE A 80 20.24 -10.30 -17.27
C ILE A 80 19.66 -9.95 -15.89
N GLN A 81 20.08 -8.81 -15.31
CA GLN A 81 19.53 -8.32 -14.05
C GLN A 81 18.06 -7.95 -14.19
N LYS A 82 17.66 -7.34 -15.33
CA LYS A 82 16.24 -7.08 -15.62
C LYS A 82 15.42 -8.36 -15.65
N ARG A 83 15.92 -9.41 -16.32
CA ARG A 83 15.23 -10.69 -16.41
C ARG A 83 15.07 -11.36 -15.04
N ASP A 84 16.12 -11.33 -14.23
CA ASP A 84 16.09 -11.90 -12.88
C ASP A 84 15.16 -11.10 -11.96
N LEU A 85 15.14 -9.76 -12.10
CA LEU A 85 14.23 -8.85 -11.39
C LEU A 85 12.78 -9.09 -11.78
N GLU A 86 12.45 -9.14 -13.07
CA GLU A 86 11.11 -9.45 -13.57
C GLU A 86 10.66 -10.82 -13.07
N THR A 87 11.56 -11.81 -13.10
CA THR A 87 11.29 -13.15 -12.58
C THR A 87 10.98 -13.10 -11.08
N MET A 88 11.71 -12.33 -10.30
CA MET A 88 11.49 -12.20 -8.85
C MET A 88 10.17 -11.46 -8.56
N ILE A 89 9.90 -10.34 -9.23
CA ILE A 89 8.66 -9.56 -9.04
C ILE A 89 7.43 -10.39 -9.40
N ILE A 90 7.50 -11.19 -10.46
CA ILE A 90 6.40 -12.05 -10.93
C ILE A 90 6.21 -13.25 -10.00
N LYS A 91 7.30 -13.85 -9.50
CA LYS A 91 7.25 -15.08 -8.71
C LYS A 91 7.01 -14.85 -7.22
N THR A 92 7.41 -13.70 -6.67
CA THR A 92 7.22 -13.40 -5.25
C THR A 92 5.87 -12.73 -5.05
N SER A 93 4.98 -13.39 -4.32
CA SER A 93 3.67 -12.84 -4.00
C SER A 93 3.75 -11.68 -3.00
N PHE A 94 2.75 -10.80 -2.98
CA PHE A 94 2.72 -9.61 -2.10
C PHE A 94 3.07 -9.92 -0.64
N ASP A 95 2.51 -10.99 -0.10
CA ASP A 95 2.74 -11.47 1.26
C ASP A 95 4.16 -11.99 1.47
N GLU A 96 4.69 -12.78 0.54
CA GLU A 96 6.08 -13.25 0.58
C GLU A 96 7.07 -12.09 0.53
N LYS A 97 6.80 -11.03 -0.24
CA LYS A 97 7.64 -9.83 -0.31
C LYS A 97 7.79 -9.18 1.06
N TRP A 98 6.66 -8.90 1.71
CA TRP A 98 6.64 -8.24 3.01
C TRP A 98 7.30 -9.09 4.11
N SER A 99 7.10 -10.41 4.14
CA SER A 99 7.77 -11.24 5.14
C SER A 99 9.26 -11.47 4.84
N SER A 100 9.60 -11.73 3.57
CA SER A 100 10.97 -12.12 3.20
C SER A 100 11.89 -10.91 3.17
N TRP A 101 11.49 -9.82 2.51
CA TRP A 101 12.37 -8.66 2.36
C TRP A 101 12.58 -7.93 3.69
N VAL A 102 11.55 -7.80 4.53
CA VAL A 102 11.74 -7.26 5.88
C VAL A 102 12.68 -8.14 6.70
N ALA A 103 12.56 -9.47 6.59
CA ALA A 103 13.48 -10.38 7.27
C ALA A 103 14.92 -10.22 6.76
N ASP A 104 15.11 -10.09 5.45
CA ASP A 104 16.41 -9.87 4.82
C ASP A 104 17.04 -8.56 5.34
N PHE A 105 16.26 -7.48 5.41
CA PHE A 105 16.72 -6.17 5.91
C PHE A 105 17.00 -6.13 7.42
N MET A 106 16.43 -7.05 8.19
CA MET A 106 16.69 -7.17 9.63
C MET A 106 18.03 -7.85 9.95
N GLU A 107 18.69 -8.48 8.96
CA GLU A 107 19.86 -9.35 9.15
C GLU A 107 19.61 -10.48 10.19
N GLN A 108 18.35 -10.86 10.41
CA GLN A 108 17.96 -11.91 11.37
C GLN A 108 17.59 -13.20 10.63
N SER A 109 18.09 -14.33 11.12
CA SER A 109 18.04 -15.58 10.35
C SER A 109 16.62 -16.13 10.11
N LYS A 110 15.63 -15.87 10.97
CA LYS A 110 14.18 -16.18 10.76
C LYS A 110 13.26 -15.39 11.72
N PRO A 111 12.93 -14.12 11.46
CA PRO A 111 11.99 -13.40 12.31
C PRO A 111 10.55 -13.92 12.13
N ASN A 112 9.81 -14.06 13.24
CA ASN A 112 8.40 -14.49 13.22
C ASN A 112 7.46 -13.31 12.89
N LEU A 113 7.51 -12.83 11.65
CA LEU A 113 6.76 -11.65 11.19
C LEU A 113 5.27 -11.93 10.91
N GLN A 114 4.95 -13.17 10.50
CA GLN A 114 3.61 -13.52 10.01
C GLN A 114 2.51 -13.42 11.08
N ASN A 115 2.87 -13.54 12.36
CA ASN A 115 1.92 -13.48 13.45
C ASN A 115 1.58 -12.05 13.90
N GLU A 116 2.31 -11.07 13.40
CA GLU A 116 2.18 -9.68 13.83
C GLU A 116 0.93 -9.01 13.21
N VAL A 117 0.32 -8.11 13.99
CA VAL A 117 -0.91 -7.42 13.58
C VAL A 117 -0.74 -6.63 12.27
N PRO A 118 0.36 -5.88 12.05
CA PRO A 118 0.58 -5.18 10.79
C PRO A 118 0.59 -6.11 9.57
N TYR A 119 1.23 -7.28 9.70
CA TYR A 119 1.25 -8.29 8.63
C TYR A 119 -0.14 -8.86 8.35
N LYS A 120 -0.92 -9.18 9.38
CA LYS A 120 -2.32 -9.64 9.22
C LYS A 120 -3.19 -8.58 8.53
N ASN A 121 -2.97 -7.30 8.82
CA ASN A 121 -3.66 -6.19 8.16
C ASN A 121 -3.27 -6.06 6.67
N LEU A 122 -2.00 -6.29 6.32
CA LEU A 122 -1.55 -6.38 4.93
C LEU A 122 -2.28 -7.50 4.15
N LEU A 123 -2.45 -8.67 4.77
CA LEU A 123 -3.20 -9.77 4.16
C LEU A 123 -4.69 -9.43 3.96
N LYS A 124 -5.28 -8.69 4.91
CA LYS A 124 -6.65 -8.18 4.78
C LYS A 124 -6.77 -7.22 3.58
N LEU A 125 -5.82 -6.29 3.40
CA LEU A 125 -5.76 -5.40 2.22
C LEU A 125 -5.64 -6.19 0.91
N LYS A 126 -4.75 -7.18 0.85
CA LYS A 126 -4.60 -8.07 -0.32
C LYS A 126 -5.92 -8.78 -0.66
N SER A 127 -6.61 -9.29 0.36
CA SER A 127 -7.91 -9.95 0.19
C SER A 127 -8.95 -8.99 -0.39
N TRP A 128 -9.06 -7.77 0.17
CA TRP A 128 -9.95 -6.73 -0.35
C TRP A 128 -9.62 -6.36 -1.79
N ARG A 129 -8.35 -6.16 -2.13
CA ARG A 129 -7.92 -5.87 -3.51
C ARG A 129 -8.42 -6.95 -4.46
N ASN A 130 -8.20 -8.23 -4.16
CA ASN A 130 -8.62 -9.33 -5.03
C ASN A 130 -10.15 -9.33 -5.24
N GLN A 131 -10.91 -9.19 -4.16
CA GLN A 131 -12.37 -9.12 -4.22
C GLN A 131 -12.86 -7.90 -5.01
N LEU A 132 -12.14 -6.77 -4.94
CA LEU A 132 -12.41 -5.55 -5.68
C LEU A 132 -11.83 -5.52 -7.10
N THR A 133 -11.13 -6.55 -7.59
CA THR A 133 -10.65 -6.60 -8.98
C THR A 133 -11.36 -7.66 -9.82
N HIS A 134 -11.97 -8.66 -9.18
CA HIS A 134 -12.64 -9.77 -9.86
C HIS A 134 -14.17 -9.54 -9.96
N TYR A 135 -14.62 -8.63 -10.84
CA TYR A 135 -16.04 -8.25 -10.95
C TYR A 135 -16.96 -9.21 -11.73
N LYS A 136 -16.46 -10.34 -12.23
CA LYS A 136 -17.20 -11.14 -13.22
C LYS A 136 -18.23 -12.13 -12.65
N LEU A 137 -18.38 -12.24 -11.33
CA LEU A 137 -19.31 -13.17 -10.68
C LEU A 137 -20.28 -12.41 -9.76
N HIS A 138 -21.57 -12.76 -9.78
CA HIS A 138 -22.61 -12.09 -8.99
C HIS A 138 -22.30 -12.04 -7.49
N GLU A 139 -21.74 -13.12 -6.95
CA GLU A 139 -21.27 -13.20 -5.56
C GLU A 139 -20.18 -12.16 -5.24
N LEU A 140 -19.32 -11.84 -6.21
CA LEU A 140 -18.25 -10.85 -6.05
C LEU A 140 -18.80 -9.41 -6.04
N PHE A 141 -19.98 -9.15 -6.62
CA PHE A 141 -20.65 -7.85 -6.46
C PHE A 141 -21.15 -7.63 -5.04
N ILE A 142 -21.74 -8.64 -4.40
CA ILE A 142 -22.20 -8.56 -3.00
C ILE A 142 -21.00 -8.35 -2.07
N VAL A 143 -19.93 -9.12 -2.30
CA VAL A 143 -18.68 -9.00 -1.54
C VAL A 143 -18.06 -7.61 -1.72
N ALA A 144 -17.93 -7.12 -2.97
CA ALA A 144 -17.43 -5.78 -3.24
C ALA A 144 -18.29 -4.70 -2.56
N HIS A 145 -19.61 -4.88 -2.52
CA HIS A 145 -20.52 -3.95 -1.84
C HIS A 145 -20.21 -3.83 -0.33
N ASN A 146 -19.94 -4.97 0.33
CA ASN A 146 -19.62 -5.03 1.76
C ASN A 146 -18.22 -4.48 2.07
N ILE A 147 -17.28 -4.59 1.13
CA ILE A 147 -15.95 -4.00 1.28
C ILE A 147 -16.00 -2.49 1.08
N GLN A 148 -16.79 -2.01 0.12
CA GLN A 148 -16.87 -0.60 -0.25
C GLN A 148 -17.68 0.22 0.78
N THR A 149 -17.16 0.35 2.00
CA THR A 149 -17.68 1.17 3.10
C THR A 149 -16.64 2.22 3.54
N ILE A 150 -17.12 3.36 4.06
CA ILE A 150 -16.22 4.45 4.49
C ILE A 150 -15.31 4.00 5.64
N SER A 151 -15.81 3.10 6.50
CA SER A 151 -15.02 2.48 7.55
C SER A 151 -13.84 1.70 6.98
N ASN A 152 -14.07 0.90 5.93
CA ASN A 152 -13.00 0.13 5.30
C ASN A 152 -12.00 1.02 4.54
N ALA A 153 -12.44 2.15 3.97
CA ALA A 153 -11.51 3.14 3.40
C ALA A 153 -10.57 3.70 4.48
N ARG A 154 -11.12 4.11 5.63
CA ARG A 154 -10.33 4.58 6.78
C ARG A 154 -9.40 3.50 7.33
N GLU A 155 -9.88 2.26 7.42
CA GLU A 155 -9.05 1.12 7.79
C GLU A 155 -7.91 0.90 6.79
N ALA A 156 -8.17 0.99 5.49
CA ALA A 156 -7.14 0.80 4.47
C ALA A 156 -6.01 1.82 4.62
N ARG A 157 -6.33 3.11 4.79
CA ARG A 157 -5.35 4.16 5.09
C ARG A 157 -4.57 3.87 6.37
N LYS A 158 -5.27 3.46 7.44
CA LYS A 158 -4.65 3.10 8.72
C LYS A 158 -3.70 1.90 8.58
N PHE A 159 -4.09 0.87 7.82
CA PHE A 159 -3.25 -0.30 7.57
C PHE A 159 -1.98 0.08 6.81
N SER A 160 -2.07 0.96 5.81
CA SER A 160 -0.90 1.49 5.11
C SER A 160 0.05 2.19 6.08
N GLN A 161 -0.45 3.13 6.89
CA GLN A 161 0.35 3.83 7.89
C GLN A 161 1.01 2.87 8.90
N GLN A 162 0.26 1.89 9.40
CA GLN A 162 0.77 0.89 10.34
C GLN A 162 1.86 0.02 9.74
N ALA A 163 1.70 -0.39 8.47
CA ALA A 163 2.70 -1.19 7.78
C ALA A 163 4.01 -0.43 7.57
N ILE A 164 3.95 0.86 7.23
CA ILE A 164 5.14 1.71 7.10
C ILE A 164 5.85 1.90 8.44
N ARG A 165 5.10 2.20 9.51
CA ARG A 165 5.69 2.29 10.86
C ARG A 165 6.35 0.97 11.25
N TRP A 166 5.63 -0.13 11.05
CA TRP A 166 6.14 -1.48 11.33
C TRP A 166 7.41 -1.82 10.55
N TYR A 167 7.48 -1.44 9.27
CA TYR A 167 8.66 -1.61 8.44
C TYR A 167 9.89 -0.95 9.09
N TYR A 168 9.83 0.35 9.36
CA TYR A 168 10.97 1.09 9.95
C TYR A 168 11.29 0.64 11.37
N ASP A 169 10.27 0.25 12.15
CA ASP A 169 10.48 -0.34 13.48
C ASP A 169 11.27 -1.65 13.42
N LYS A 170 11.09 -2.44 12.35
CA LYS A 170 11.76 -3.73 12.15
C LYS A 170 13.14 -3.57 11.55
N THR A 171 13.26 -2.86 10.43
CA THR A 171 14.51 -2.73 9.68
C THR A 171 15.51 -1.79 10.33
N LYS A 172 15.07 -0.91 11.23
CA LYS A 172 15.89 0.13 11.87
C LYS A 172 16.51 1.11 10.87
N PHE A 173 15.98 1.17 9.65
CA PHE A 173 16.40 2.17 8.67
C PHE A 173 15.99 3.57 9.11
N GLU A 174 16.75 4.55 8.66
CA GLU A 174 16.41 5.95 8.85
C GLU A 174 15.12 6.26 8.09
N VAL A 175 14.19 6.96 8.76
CA VAL A 175 12.92 7.34 8.16
C VAL A 175 13.13 8.57 7.28
N PRO A 176 12.82 8.52 5.97
CA PRO A 176 12.86 9.69 5.10
C PRO A 176 11.95 10.80 5.62
N GLU A 177 12.40 12.06 5.52
CA GLU A 177 11.66 13.21 6.08
C GLU A 177 10.22 13.32 5.56
N TRP A 178 9.99 13.02 4.27
CA TRP A 178 8.64 13.06 3.70
C TRP A 178 7.73 11.96 4.26
N ILE A 179 8.27 10.77 4.57
CA ILE A 179 7.50 9.69 5.22
C ILE A 179 7.18 10.08 6.65
N ALA A 180 8.15 10.62 7.39
CA ALA A 180 7.93 11.13 8.73
C ALA A 180 6.80 12.18 8.75
N ARG A 181 6.86 13.15 7.82
CA ARG A 181 5.89 14.24 7.71
C ARG A 181 4.50 13.79 7.28
N ASP A 182 4.42 13.04 6.18
CA ASP A 182 3.15 12.80 5.47
C ASP A 182 2.46 11.49 5.91
N ILE A 183 3.23 10.51 6.40
CA ILE A 183 2.72 9.18 6.75
C ILE A 183 2.76 8.97 8.26
N MET A 184 3.87 9.27 8.93
CA MET A 184 4.04 8.90 10.35
C MET A 184 3.40 9.87 11.33
N ASN A 185 3.20 11.13 10.97
CA ASN A 185 2.51 12.10 11.82
C ASN A 185 0.99 11.85 11.94
#